data_AF-A0A964XVW3-F1
#
_entry.id   AF-A0A964XVW3-F1
#
_cell.length_a   1.000
_cell.length_b   1.000
_cell.length_c   1.000
_cell.angle_alpha   90.00
_cell.angle_beta   90.00
_cell.angle_gamma   90.00
#
_symmetry.space_group_name_H-M   'P 1'
#
loop_
_entity.id
_entity.type
_entity.pdbx_description
1 polymer ?
#
loop_
_entity_poly.entity_id
_entity_poly.type
_entity_poly.pdbx_seq_one_letter_code
_entity_poly.pdbx_strand_id
1 'polypeptide(L)'
;EVGAYAQHQGIEHLLALGEQTRVTVQHHQQALHCESMDALCAEVLTRWPRCASVLVKGSRFMKMERVIAALEQAAQADHTREAQPCC
;
A
#
# COMPACT_ATOMS: atom_id res chain seq x y z
N GLU A 1 -2.11 -19.25 -4.12
CA GLU A 1 -3.07 -19.34 -2.98
C GLU A 1 -3.32 -17.99 -2.31
N VAL A 2 -2.31 -17.30 -1.76
CA VAL A 2 -2.50 -16.03 -1.01
C VAL A 2 -3.25 -14.95 -1.81
N GLY A 3 -2.93 -14.78 -3.10
CA GLY A 3 -3.60 -13.79 -3.95
C GLY A 3 -5.09 -14.07 -4.15
N ALA A 4 -5.42 -15.31 -4.52
CA ALA A 4 -6.81 -15.73 -4.68
C ALA A 4 -7.60 -15.64 -3.37
N TYR A 5 -6.97 -16.00 -2.24
CA TYR A 5 -7.58 -15.85 -0.92
C TYR A 5 -7.88 -14.39 -0.60
N ALA A 6 -6.91 -13.49 -0.80
CA ALA A 6 -7.10 -12.06 -0.58
C ALA A 6 -8.25 -11.50 -1.43
N GLN A 7 -8.34 -11.91 -2.69
CA GLN A 7 -9.44 -11.52 -3.57
C GLN A 7 -10.79 -12.04 -3.06
N HIS A 8 -10.87 -13.30 -2.61
CA HIS A 8 -12.10 -13.85 -2.03
C HIS A 8 -12.51 -13.17 -0.71
N GLN A 9 -11.56 -12.64 0.06
CA GLN A 9 -11.83 -11.87 1.27
C GLN A 9 -12.21 -10.41 0.99
N GLY A 10 -12.33 -10.02 -0.29
CA GLY A 10 -12.73 -8.67 -0.67
C GLY A 10 -11.63 -7.62 -0.51
N ILE A 11 -10.35 -8.03 -0.48
CA ILE A 11 -9.24 -7.07 -0.54
C ILE A 11 -9.25 -6.44 -1.94
N GLU A 12 -9.49 -5.13 -2.00
CA GLU A 12 -9.60 -4.41 -3.26
C GLU A 12 -8.25 -4.28 -3.95
N HIS A 13 -7.20 -3.91 -3.20
CA HIS A 13 -5.87 -3.70 -3.76
C HIS A 13 -4.81 -4.48 -2.99
N LEU A 14 -3.91 -5.14 -3.72
CA LEU A 14 -2.80 -5.91 -3.13
C LEU A 14 -1.48 -5.46 -3.75
N LEU A 15 -0.68 -4.74 -2.98
CA LEU A 15 0.67 -4.35 -3.39
C LEU A 15 1.67 -5.30 -2.73
N ALA A 16 2.61 -5.84 -3.51
CA ALA A 16 3.56 -6.82 -3.01
C ALA A 16 4.99 -6.49 -3.44
N LEU A 17 5.95 -6.66 -2.53
CA LEU A 17 7.37 -6.40 -2.75
C LEU A 17 8.16 -7.70 -2.60
N GLY A 18 9.11 -7.92 -3.51
CA GLY A 18 10.04 -9.04 -3.46
C GLY A 18 9.62 -10.24 -4.32
N GLU A 19 10.61 -11.01 -4.76
CA GLU A 19 10.47 -12.02 -5.82
C GLU A 19 9.44 -13.12 -5.50
N GLN A 20 9.39 -13.55 -4.23
CA GLN A 20 8.50 -14.62 -3.77
C GLN A 20 7.01 -14.25 -3.85
N THR A 21 6.68 -12.98 -4.08
CA THR A 21 5.29 -12.50 -4.14
C THR A 21 4.72 -12.43 -5.55
N ARG A 22 5.51 -12.72 -6.60
CA ARG A 22 5.04 -12.68 -8.00
C ARG A 22 3.84 -13.59 -8.24
N VAL A 23 3.86 -14.80 -7.71
CA VAL A 23 2.76 -15.76 -7.83
C VAL A 23 1.50 -15.24 -7.11
N THR A 24 1.66 -14.57 -5.97
CA THR A 24 0.52 -13.92 -5.27
C THR A 24 -0.16 -12.89 -6.16
N VAL A 25 0.62 -12.06 -6.84
CA VAL A 25 0.09 -11.00 -7.73
C VAL A 25 -0.66 -11.60 -8.92
N GLN A 26 -0.17 -12.70 -9.51
CA GLN A 26 -0.83 -13.35 -10.65
C GLN A 26 -2.25 -13.85 -10.35
N HIS A 27 -2.54 -14.16 -9.09
CA HIS A 27 -3.84 -14.72 -8.67
C HIS A 27 -4.81 -13.68 -8.11
N HIS A 28 -4.51 -12.38 -8.23
CA HIS A 28 -5.36 -11.31 -7.72
C HIS A 28 -5.47 -10.19 -8.76
N GLN A 29 -6.69 -9.94 -9.25
CA GLN A 29 -6.90 -9.07 -10.43
C GLN A 29 -6.41 -7.63 -10.25
N GLN A 30 -6.48 -7.11 -9.02
CA GLN A 30 -6.04 -5.75 -8.67
C GLN A 30 -4.76 -5.77 -7.83
N ALA A 31 -3.89 -6.75 -8.06
CA ALA A 31 -2.58 -6.81 -7.43
C ALA A 31 -1.48 -6.21 -8.29
N LEU A 32 -0.45 -5.68 -7.64
CA LEU A 32 0.74 -5.12 -8.28
C LEU A 32 2.00 -5.59 -7.58
N HIS A 33 2.97 -6.06 -8.35
CA HIS A 33 4.32 -6.33 -7.88
C HIS A 33 5.15 -5.06 -7.98
N CYS A 34 5.78 -4.66 -6.89
CA CYS A 34 6.69 -3.53 -6.81
C CYS A 34 8.13 -4.04 -6.78
N GLU A 35 9.01 -3.40 -7.55
CA GLU A 35 10.42 -3.80 -7.67
C GLU A 35 11.30 -3.23 -6.56
N SER A 36 10.85 -2.15 -5.91
CA SER A 36 11.57 -1.47 -4.84
C SER A 36 10.64 -0.95 -3.75
N MET A 37 11.20 -0.64 -2.58
CA MET A 37 10.46 0.00 -1.50
C MET A 37 9.91 1.37 -1.92
N ASP A 38 10.67 2.13 -2.71
CA ASP A 38 10.25 3.46 -3.16
C ASP A 38 9.06 3.36 -4.12
N ALA A 39 9.08 2.38 -5.04
CA ALA A 39 7.94 2.09 -5.92
C ALA A 39 6.72 1.65 -5.12
N LEU A 40 6.90 0.82 -4.09
CA LEU A 40 5.81 0.43 -3.19
C LEU A 40 5.20 1.64 -2.48
N CYS A 41 6.03 2.50 -1.88
CA CYS A 41 5.55 3.72 -1.22
C CYS A 41 4.79 4.63 -2.19
N ALA A 42 5.29 4.84 -3.41
CA ALA A 42 4.62 5.67 -4.42
C ALA A 42 3.22 5.12 -4.80
N GLU A 43 3.11 3.81 -5.00
CA GLU A 43 1.83 3.16 -5.31
C GLU A 43 0.86 3.20 -4.15
N VAL A 44 1.34 3.00 -2.91
CA VAL A 44 0.54 3.17 -1.69
C VAL A 44 0.00 4.60 -1.61
N LEU A 45 0.87 5.60 -1.77
CA LEU A 45 0.51 7.02 -1.69
C LEU A 45 -0.49 7.45 -2.77
N THR A 46 -0.49 6.79 -3.92
CA THR A 46 -1.43 7.08 -5.02
C THR A 46 -2.83 6.49 -4.77
N ARG A 47 -2.91 5.41 -4.00
CA ARG A 47 -4.15 4.62 -3.82
C ARG A 47 -4.83 4.89 -2.49
N TRP A 48 -4.04 5.09 -1.42
CA TRP A 48 -4.55 5.19 -0.05
C TRP A 48 -5.66 6.25 0.18
N PRO A 49 -5.72 7.41 -0.51
CA PRO A 49 -6.77 8.40 -0.23
C PRO A 49 -8.17 7.90 -0.60
N ARG A 50 -8.27 6.86 -1.44
CA ARG A 50 -9.52 6.21 -1.84
C ARG A 50 -9.82 4.95 -1.04
N CYS A 51 -8.93 4.55 -0.13
CA CYS A 51 -9.07 3.33 0.66
C CYS A 51 -9.62 3.67 2.05
N ALA A 52 -10.60 2.89 2.52
CA ALA A 52 -11.10 3.03 3.89
C ALA A 52 -10.10 2.54 4.95
N SER A 53 -9.22 1.60 4.59
CA SER A 53 -8.21 1.05 5.49
C SER A 53 -7.00 0.55 4.71
N VAL A 54 -5.83 0.56 5.36
CA VAL A 54 -4.58 0.03 4.81
C VAL A 54 -3.94 -0.91 5.82
N LEU A 55 -3.54 -2.11 5.37
CA LEU A 55 -2.79 -3.09 6.15
C LEU A 55 -1.38 -3.24 5.58
N VAL A 56 -0.36 -3.01 6.41
CA VAL A 56 1.04 -3.23 6.03
C VAL A 56 1.56 -4.49 6.73
N LYS A 57 2.12 -5.43 5.95
CA LYS A 57 2.72 -6.67 6.48
C LYS A 57 4.06 -6.93 5.79
N GLY A 58 5.07 -7.32 6.56
CA GLY A 58 6.31 -7.88 6.04
C GLY A 58 7.32 -8.19 7.14
N SER A 59 8.39 -8.89 6.76
CA SER A 59 9.49 -9.21 7.67
C SER A 59 10.25 -7.95 8.07
N ARG A 60 10.72 -7.89 9.33
CA ARG A 60 11.49 -6.73 9.85
C ARG A 60 12.66 -6.33 8.96
N PHE A 61 13.33 -7.30 8.32
CA PHE A 61 14.44 -7.03 7.41
C PHE A 61 14.05 -6.24 6.15
N MET A 62 12.79 -6.33 5.71
CA MET A 62 12.30 -5.62 4.52
C MET A 62 12.02 -4.13 4.78
N LYS A 63 12.07 -3.69 6.04
CA LYS A 63 11.86 -2.31 6.46
C LYS A 63 10.49 -1.74 6.06
N MET A 64 9.43 -2.52 6.24
CA MET A 64 8.05 -2.15 5.91
C MET A 64 7.52 -0.97 6.73
N GLU A 65 8.16 -0.65 7.86
CA GLU A 65 7.92 0.58 8.62
C GLU A 65 8.08 1.86 7.77
N ARG A 66 8.83 1.81 6.67
CA ARG A 66 8.93 2.93 5.72
C ARG A 66 7.62 3.25 5.03
N VAL A 67 6.79 2.24 4.74
CA VAL A 67 5.46 2.44 4.16
C VAL A 67 4.54 3.13 5.16
N ILE A 68 4.62 2.72 6.43
CA ILE A 68 3.86 3.34 7.53
C ILE A 68 4.27 4.81 7.68
N ALA A 69 5.57 5.10 7.75
CA ALA A 69 6.07 6.47 7.86
C ALA A 69 5.62 7.35 6.67
N ALA A 70 5.60 6.82 5.45
CA ALA A 70 5.11 7.54 4.27
C ALA A 70 3.61 7.87 4.38
N LEU A 71 2.80 6.92 4.84
CA LEU A 71 1.36 7.13 5.07
C LEU A 71 1.09 8.16 6.17
N GLU A 72 1.81 8.10 7.29
CA GLU A 72 1.68 9.07 8.38
C GLU A 72 2.04 10.50 7.92
N GLN A 73 3.12 10.64 7.14
CA GLN A 73 3.52 11.93 6.56
C GLN A 73 2.46 12.47 5.58
N ALA A 74 1.91 11.60 4.73
CA ALA A 74 0.87 12.00 3.78
C ALA A 74 -0.43 12.40 4.49
N ALA A 75 -0.87 11.65 5.49
CA ALA A 75 -2.05 11.97 6.29
C ALA A 75 -1.90 13.32 7.01
N GLN A 76 -0.71 13.61 7.56
CA GLN A 76 -0.44 14.89 8.21
C GLN A 76 -0.48 16.05 7.20
N ALA A 77 0.03 15.84 5.98
CA ALA A 77 0.01 16.83 4.91
C ALA A 77 -1.42 17.11 4.42
N ASP A 78 -2.24 16.07 4.23
CA ASP A 78 -3.65 16.22 3.81
C ASP A 78 -4.49 16.94 4.86
N HIS A 79 -4.34 16.61 6.14
CA HIS A 79 -5.01 17.36 7.23
C HIS A 79 -4.59 18.84 7.30
N THR A 80 -3.32 19.14 6.99
CA THR A 80 -2.85 20.52 6.98
C THR A 80 -3.45 21.31 5.81
N ARG A 81 -3.72 20.66 4.67
CA ARG A 81 -4.36 21.28 3.50
C ARG A 81 -5.83 21.57 3.72
N GLU A 82 -6.56 20.69 4.42
CA GLU A 82 -7.95 20.94 4.81
C GLU A 82 -8.09 22.07 5.85
N ALA A 83 -7.08 22.24 6.70
CA ALA A 83 -7.08 23.23 7.77
C ALA A 83 -6.66 24.64 7.35
N GLN A 84 -6.24 24.89 6.10
CA GLN A 84 -5.97 26.23 5.60
C GLN A 84 -7.29 26.93 5.21
N PRO A 85 -7.78 27.93 5.97
CA PRO A 85 -8.92 28.72 5.55
C PRO A 85 -8.48 29.61 4.39
N CYS A 86 -9.22 29.56 3.28
CA CYS A 86 -9.14 30.54 2.20
C CYS A 86 -9.43 31.93 2.81
N CYS A 87 -8.42 32.81 2.80
CA CYS A 87 -8.64 34.25 2.92
C CYS A 87 -9.29 34.79 1.65
#